data_AF-A0A6G1R3R5-F1
#
_entry.id   AF-A0A6G1R3R5-F1
#
_cell.length_a   1.000
_cell.length_b   1.000
_cell.length_c   1.000
_cell.angle_alpha   90.00
_cell.angle_beta   90.00
_cell.angle_gamma   90.00
#
_symmetry.space_group_name_H-M   'P 1'
#
loop_
_entity.id
_entity.type
_entity.pdbx_description
1 polymer ?
#
loop_
_entity_poly.entity_id
_entity_poly.type
_entity_poly.pdbx_seq_one_letter_code
_entity_poly.pdbx_strand_id
1 'polypeptide(L)'
;IIHHYAGKVSYDVNGFCERNRDVLFTDLIELMQSSEHGFIRMLFPEKLDSDKKGRPTTAGSKIKKQANDLVNTLMKCTPHYIRCIKPNETKKPRDWEESRVKHQVEYLGLKENIRVRRAG
;
A
#
# COMPACT_ATOMS: atom_id res chain seq x y z
N ILE A 1 -13.33 8.25 11.67
CA ILE A 1 -13.64 8.36 10.23
C ILE A 1 -12.54 9.17 9.58
N ILE A 2 -11.97 8.69 8.46
CA ILE A 2 -10.99 9.43 7.67
C ILE A 2 -11.64 9.87 6.35
N HIS A 3 -11.43 11.13 5.97
CA HIS A 3 -11.90 11.68 4.70
C HIS A 3 -10.80 11.48 3.64
N HIS A 4 -10.86 10.38 2.90
CA HIS A 4 -9.94 10.14 1.79
C HIS A 4 -10.37 10.90 0.55
N TYR A 5 -9.44 11.06 -0.40
CA TYR A 5 -9.73 11.68 -1.70
C TYR A 5 -10.91 11.02 -2.42
N ALA A 6 -11.07 9.69 -2.28
CA ALA A 6 -12.14 8.92 -2.91
C ALA A 6 -13.42 8.77 -2.05
N GLY A 7 -13.48 9.37 -0.85
CA GLY A 7 -14.64 9.29 0.04
C GLY A 7 -14.30 9.06 1.51
N LYS A 8 -15.34 9.00 2.34
CA LYS A 8 -15.20 8.76 3.79
C LYS A 8 -15.06 7.26 4.08
N VAL A 9 -14.09 6.91 4.92
CA VAL A 9 -13.86 5.53 5.36
C VAL A 9 -13.84 5.48 6.89
N SER A 10 -14.58 4.53 7.44
CA SER A 10 -14.53 4.18 8.86
C SER A 10 -13.57 3.01 9.05
N TYR A 11 -12.69 3.14 10.04
CA TYR A 11 -11.72 2.11 10.40
C TYR A 11 -12.07 1.58 11.78
N ASP A 12 -12.11 0.25 11.93
CA ASP A 12 -12.12 -0.39 13.24
C ASP A 12 -10.70 -0.39 13.79
N VAL A 13 -10.52 0.15 15.00
CA VAL A 13 -9.20 0.28 15.66
C VAL A 13 -8.77 -0.99 16.39
N ASN A 14 -9.67 -1.98 16.53
CA ASN A 14 -9.37 -3.22 17.21
C ASN A 14 -8.17 -3.92 16.54
N GLY A 15 -7.13 -4.19 17.34
CA GLY A 15 -5.92 -4.88 16.86
C GLY A 15 -4.92 -4.02 16.08
N PHE A 16 -5.14 -2.70 15.95
CA PHE A 16 -4.26 -1.83 15.15
C PHE A 16 -2.81 -1.84 15.63
N CYS A 17 -2.60 -1.81 16.95
CA CYS A 17 -1.26 -1.77 17.54
C CYS A 17 -0.49 -3.07 17.28
N GLU A 18 -1.13 -4.21 17.47
CA GLU A 18 -0.57 -5.55 17.28
C GLU A 18 -0.22 -5.76 15.80
N ARG A 19 -1.15 -5.43 14.90
CA ARG A 19 -0.95 -5.51 13.44
C ARG A 19 0.17 -4.60 12.95
N ASN A 20 0.34 -3.43 13.59
CA ASN A 20 1.37 -2.46 13.20
C ASN A 20 2.75 -2.78 13.76
N ARG A 21 2.85 -3.43 14.93
CA ARG A 21 4.15 -3.80 15.52
C ARG A 21 4.97 -4.64 14.54
N ASP A 22 4.36 -5.60 13.86
CA ASP A 22 5.00 -6.39 12.78
C ASP A 22 6.38 -6.93 13.19
N VAL A 23 6.49 -7.34 14.45
CA VAL A 23 7.71 -7.87 15.05
C VAL A 23 7.64 -9.38 15.00
N LEU A 24 8.62 -9.99 14.33
CA LEU A 24 8.93 -11.40 14.53
C LEU A 24 9.93 -11.49 15.68
N PHE A 25 9.62 -12.29 16.69
CA PHE A 25 10.52 -12.49 17.82
C PHE A 25 11.79 -13.23 17.38
N THR A 26 12.91 -12.93 18.03
CA THR A 26 14.23 -13.46 17.65
C THR A 26 14.34 -14.97 17.83
N ASP A 27 13.69 -15.52 18.85
CA ASP A 27 13.59 -16.97 19.11
C ASP A 27 12.91 -17.73 17.94
N LEU A 28 11.88 -17.14 17.32
CA LEU A 28 11.24 -17.69 16.15
C LEU A 28 12.17 -17.65 14.92
N ILE A 29 12.98 -16.61 14.78
CA ILE A 29 13.98 -16.52 13.70
C ILE A 29 15.04 -17.61 13.89
N GLU A 30 15.56 -17.78 15.11
CA GLU A 30 16.54 -18.83 15.46
C GLU A 30 15.98 -20.22 15.17
N LEU A 31 14.72 -20.47 15.54
CA LEU A 31 14.04 -21.73 15.27
C LEU A 31 14.02 -22.03 13.76
N MET A 32 13.66 -21.06 12.93
CA MET A 32 13.62 -21.25 11.48
C MET A 32 15.02 -21.43 10.87
N GLN A 33 16.02 -20.75 11.42
CA GLN A 33 17.43 -20.90 11.02
C GLN A 33 18.03 -22.26 11.43
N SER A 34 17.48 -22.93 12.44
CA SER A 34 17.87 -24.29 12.84
C SER A 34 17.40 -25.38 11.87
N SER A 35 16.55 -25.03 10.89
CA SER A 35 15.99 -25.99 9.94
C SER A 35 17.07 -26.67 9.08
N GLU A 36 16.96 -27.99 8.90
CA GLU A 36 17.83 -28.74 7.99
C GLU A 36 17.63 -28.33 6.52
N HIS A 37 16.43 -27.84 6.17
CA HIS A 37 16.10 -27.47 4.81
C HIS A 37 16.70 -26.11 4.43
N GLY A 38 17.58 -26.09 3.42
CA GLY A 38 18.26 -24.86 2.96
C GLY A 38 17.31 -23.74 2.53
N PHE A 39 16.20 -24.07 1.87
CA PHE A 39 15.16 -23.10 1.49
C PHE A 39 14.56 -22.37 2.70
N ILE A 40 14.26 -23.09 3.78
CA ILE A 40 13.70 -22.48 4.99
C ILE A 40 14.71 -21.49 5.60
N ARG A 41 15.98 -21.90 5.73
CA ARG A 41 17.05 -21.02 6.21
C ARG A 41 17.22 -19.77 5.34
N MET A 42 17.04 -19.88 4.03
CA MET A 42 17.15 -18.77 3.09
C MET A 42 16.07 -17.69 3.28
N LEU A 43 14.89 -18.06 3.79
CA LEU A 43 13.79 -17.11 4.04
C LEU A 43 14.05 -16.19 5.25
N PHE A 44 15.00 -16.56 6.13
CA PHE A 44 15.33 -15.83 7.36
C PHE A 44 16.82 -15.44 7.37
N PRO A 45 17.26 -14.51 6.50
CA PRO A 45 18.67 -14.12 6.35
C PRO A 45 19.18 -13.20 7.46
N GLU A 46 18.35 -12.86 8.45
CA GLU A 46 18.67 -11.91 9.51
C GLU A 46 19.88 -12.37 10.34
N LYS A 47 20.88 -11.50 10.45
CA LYS A 47 21.97 -11.66 11.42
C LYS A 47 21.52 -11.11 12.77
N LEU A 48 21.42 -11.98 13.76
CA LEU A 48 20.99 -11.68 15.13
C LEU A 48 22.12 -11.05 15.96
N ASP A 49 22.82 -10.06 15.40
CA ASP A 49 23.85 -9.33 16.14
C ASP A 49 23.17 -8.51 17.25
N SER A 50 23.65 -8.70 18.47
CA SER A 50 23.07 -8.24 19.74
C SER A 50 23.02 -6.71 19.95
N ASP A 51 23.52 -5.91 19.00
CA ASP A 51 23.72 -4.47 19.16
C ASP A 51 22.62 -3.58 18.55
N LYS A 52 21.57 -4.15 17.95
CA LYS A 52 20.45 -3.34 17.44
C LYS A 52 19.47 -2.94 18.55
N LYS A 53 19.89 -2.05 19.45
CA LYS A 53 19.05 -1.36 20.47
C LYS A 53 18.10 -0.31 19.86
N GLY A 54 17.58 -0.55 18.65
CA GLY A 54 16.59 0.30 18.00
C GLY A 54 15.18 -0.23 18.20
N ARG A 55 14.17 0.66 18.27
CA ARG A 55 12.77 0.22 18.18
C ARG A 55 12.56 -0.54 16.85
N PRO A 56 11.90 -1.71 16.85
CA PRO A 56 11.58 -2.43 15.63
C PRO A 56 10.81 -1.54 14.66
N THR A 57 11.09 -1.68 13.36
CA THR A 57 10.35 -0.95 12.32
C THR A 57 8.92 -1.48 12.25
N THR A 58 7.93 -0.61 12.37
CA THR A 58 6.51 -0.97 12.27
C THR A 58 6.07 -1.15 10.81
N ALA A 59 5.01 -1.93 10.57
CA ALA A 59 4.40 -2.08 9.25
C ALA A 59 4.06 -0.71 8.62
N GLY A 60 3.50 0.21 9.42
CA GLY A 60 3.22 1.58 9.00
C GLY A 60 4.46 2.38 8.58
N SER A 61 5.59 2.19 9.27
CA SER A 61 6.85 2.83 8.89
C SER A 61 7.42 2.24 7.59
N LYS A 62 7.32 0.91 7.43
CA LYS A 62 7.76 0.20 6.21
C LYS A 62 6.99 0.68 4.98
N ILE A 63 5.65 0.70 5.03
CA ILE A 63 4.83 1.15 3.90
C ILE A 63 5.05 2.63 3.57
N LYS A 64 5.22 3.49 4.59
CA LYS A 64 5.54 4.91 4.37
C LYS A 64 6.87 5.08 3.64
N LYS A 65 7.90 4.35 4.07
CA LYS A 65 9.22 4.39 3.41
C LYS A 65 9.12 3.91 1.96
N GLN A 66 8.52 2.73 1.74
CA GLN A 66 8.34 2.15 0.40
C GLN A 66 7.55 3.07 -0.54
N ALA A 67 6.49 3.73 -0.05
CA ALA A 67 5.72 4.68 -0.84
C ALA A 67 6.53 5.91 -1.24
N ASN A 68 7.32 6.47 -0.32
CA ASN A 68 8.21 7.60 -0.62
C ASN A 68 9.30 7.21 -1.63
N ASP A 69 9.92 6.06 -1.45
CA ASP A 69 10.95 5.55 -2.36
C ASP A 69 10.38 5.31 -3.78
N LEU A 70 9.15 4.80 -3.85
CA LEU A 70 8.42 4.63 -5.12
C LEU A 70 8.17 5.98 -5.80
N VAL A 71 7.63 6.97 -5.09
CA VAL A 71 7.37 8.30 -5.64
C VAL A 71 8.67 8.93 -6.15
N ASN A 72 9.76 8.87 -5.37
CA ASN A 72 11.07 9.38 -5.77
C ASN A 72 11.59 8.71 -7.05
N THR A 73 11.30 7.42 -7.23
CA THR A 73 11.70 6.69 -8.44
C THR A 73 10.85 7.10 -9.64
N LEU A 74 9.53 7.23 -9.48
CA LEU A 74 8.63 7.64 -10.56
C LEU A 74 8.92 9.07 -11.04
N MET A 75 9.35 9.96 -10.16
CA MET A 75 9.71 11.34 -10.50
C MET A 75 11.00 11.46 -11.34
N LYS A 76 11.80 10.39 -11.46
CA LYS A 76 13.03 10.37 -12.28
C LYS A 76 12.78 9.95 -13.73
N CYS A 77 11.55 9.58 -14.08
CA CYS A 77 11.18 9.05 -15.39
C CYS A 77 10.12 9.91 -16.06
N THR A 78 9.95 9.74 -17.38
CA THR A 78 8.83 10.34 -18.12
C THR A 78 7.55 9.57 -17.83
N PRO A 79 6.51 10.19 -17.25
CA PRO A 79 5.33 9.48 -16.83
C PRO A 79 4.33 9.25 -17.98
N HIS A 80 3.72 8.06 -17.99
CA HIS A 80 2.56 7.73 -18.82
C HIS A 80 1.40 7.33 -17.90
N TYR A 81 0.22 7.91 -18.13
CA TYR A 81 -0.92 7.77 -17.20
C TYR A 81 -2.07 6.98 -17.83
N ILE A 82 -2.55 5.98 -17.10
CA ILE A 82 -3.79 5.24 -17.40
C ILE A 82 -4.71 5.40 -16.18
N ARG A 83 -5.99 5.74 -16.42
CA ARG A 83 -7.02 5.87 -15.38
C ARG A 83 -8.13 4.86 -15.66
N CYS A 84 -8.21 3.82 -14.83
CA CYS A 84 -9.26 2.81 -14.94
C CYS A 84 -10.50 3.22 -14.14
N ILE A 85 -11.68 2.91 -14.64
CA ILE A 85 -12.97 3.16 -13.99
C ILE A 85 -13.65 1.81 -13.72
N LYS A 86 -14.15 1.61 -12.50
CA LYS A 86 -14.96 0.43 -12.16
C LYS A 86 -16.44 0.73 -12.46
N PRO A 87 -17.05 0.11 -13.49
CA PRO A 87 -18.39 0.51 -13.95
C PRO A 87 -19.53 0.03 -13.04
N ASN A 88 -19.32 -1.04 -12.27
CA ASN A 88 -20.30 -1.62 -11.35
C ASN A 88 -19.61 -2.45 -10.24
N GLU A 89 -20.35 -2.77 -9.18
CA GLU A 89 -19.92 -3.70 -8.12
C GLU A 89 -20.33 -5.17 -8.38
N THR A 90 -21.26 -5.41 -9.30
CA THR A 90 -21.81 -6.74 -9.61
C THR A 90 -20.84 -7.64 -10.36
N LYS A 91 -19.73 -7.08 -10.86
CA LYS A 91 -18.71 -7.73 -11.71
C LYS A 91 -19.29 -8.23 -13.03
N LYS A 92 -20.37 -7.61 -13.52
CA LYS A 92 -21.01 -7.98 -14.79
C LYS A 92 -20.51 -7.12 -15.94
N PRO A 93 -20.31 -7.71 -17.13
CA PRO A 93 -20.06 -6.92 -18.33
C PRO A 93 -21.32 -6.13 -18.72
N ARG A 94 -21.13 -4.94 -19.31
CA ARG A 94 -22.23 -4.05 -19.76
C ARG A 94 -23.22 -3.60 -18.69
N ASP A 95 -22.85 -3.75 -17.41
CA ASP A 95 -23.61 -3.22 -16.29
C ASP A 95 -23.01 -1.87 -15.86
N TRP A 96 -23.81 -0.81 -15.85
CA TRP A 96 -23.35 0.57 -15.68
C TRP A 96 -24.04 1.25 -14.51
N GLU A 97 -23.24 1.62 -13.51
CA GLU A 97 -23.69 2.32 -12.31
C GLU A 97 -23.30 3.80 -12.41
N GLU A 98 -24.22 4.64 -12.89
CA GLU A 98 -23.93 6.04 -13.20
C GLU A 98 -23.42 6.84 -12.00
N SER A 99 -24.07 6.71 -10.85
CA SER A 99 -23.68 7.41 -9.61
C SER A 99 -22.24 7.09 -9.22
N ARG A 100 -21.85 5.83 -9.34
CA ARG A 100 -20.51 5.34 -9.03
C ARG A 100 -19.47 5.83 -10.01
N VAL A 101 -19.76 5.76 -11.30
CA VAL A 101 -18.82 6.26 -12.31
C VAL A 101 -18.67 7.77 -12.20
N LYS A 102 -19.77 8.50 -11.98
CA LYS A 102 -19.73 9.95 -11.75
C LYS A 102 -18.84 10.30 -10.56
N HIS A 103 -19.01 9.64 -9.42
CA HIS A 103 -18.16 9.83 -8.25
C HIS A 103 -16.68 9.59 -8.58
N GLN A 104 -16.35 8.54 -9.33
CA GLN A 104 -14.98 8.26 -9.80
C GLN A 104 -14.43 9.35 -10.72
N VAL A 105 -15.22 9.83 -11.68
CA VAL A 105 -14.83 10.91 -12.59
C VAL A 105 -14.50 12.19 -11.81
N GLU A 106 -15.30 12.51 -10.79
CA GLU A 106 -15.15 13.68 -9.92
C GLU A 106 -13.89 13.57 -9.06
N TYR A 107 -13.71 12.50 -8.27
CA TYR A 107 -12.55 12.40 -7.37
C TYR A 107 -11.22 12.17 -8.12
N LEU A 108 -11.25 11.62 -9.34
CA LEU A 108 -10.06 11.50 -10.19
C LEU A 108 -9.70 12.82 -10.88
N GLY A 109 -10.57 13.83 -10.81
CA GLY A 109 -10.40 15.15 -11.43
C GLY A 109 -10.33 15.08 -12.96
N LEU A 110 -11.05 14.15 -13.60
CA LEU A 110 -10.90 13.95 -15.06
C LEU A 110 -11.33 15.19 -15.84
N LYS A 111 -12.37 15.90 -15.36
CA LYS A 111 -12.85 17.14 -15.98
C LYS A 111 -11.81 18.26 -15.89
N GLU A 112 -11.17 18.38 -14.73
CA GLU A 112 -10.11 19.36 -14.44
C GLU A 112 -8.88 19.07 -15.30
N ASN A 113 -8.50 17.79 -15.41
CA ASN A 113 -7.41 17.36 -16.28
C ASN A 113 -7.65 17.73 -17.76
N ILE A 114 -8.88 17.57 -18.25
CA ILE A 114 -9.24 17.98 -19.62
C ILE A 114 -9.16 19.51 -19.78
N ARG A 115 -9.63 20.28 -18.79
CA ARG A 115 -9.57 21.75 -18.82
C ARG A 115 -8.14 22.26 -18.86
N VAL A 116 -7.26 21.74 -18.00
CA VAL A 116 -5.84 22.13 -17.95
C VAL A 116 -5.14 21.80 -19.27
N ARG A 117 -5.39 20.61 -19.84
CA ARG A 117 -4.81 20.19 -21.13
C ARG A 117 -5.31 20.96 -22.36
N ARG A 118 -6.43 21.68 -22.26
CA ARG A 118 -6.92 22.55 -23.35
C ARG A 118 -6.37 23.97 -23.27
N ALA A 119 -5.96 24.40 -22.07
CA ALA A 119 -5.49 25.75 -21.80
C ALA A 119 -3.96 25.88 -21.94
N GLY A 120 -3.23 24.78 -21.75
CA GLY A 120 -1.82 24.64 -22.16
C GLY A 120 -1.72 24.03 -23.55
#